data_AF-A0A368Y345-F1
#
_entry.id   AF-A0A368Y345-F1
#
_cell.length_a   1.000
_cell.length_b   1.000
_cell.length_c   1.000
_cell.angle_alpha   90.00
_cell.angle_beta   90.00
_cell.angle_gamma   90.00
#
_symmetry.space_group_name_H-M   'P 1'
#
loop_
_entity.id
_entity.type
_entity.pdbx_description
1 polymer ?
#
loop_
_entity_poly.entity_id
_entity_poly.type
_entity_poly.pdbx_seq_one_letter_code
_entity_poly.pdbx_strand_id
1 'polypeptide(L)'
;MQHTPLRHLALSVDEPEPGLYHWMIIESEDAMKTWFVVEASDDAYDTYSEAWEDGASTLRAMGDGQYGPRAEAAEDESADPVLETGPGVDD
;
A
#
# COMPACT_ATOMS: atom_id res chain seq x y z
N MET A 1 15.64 -13.67 9.64
CA MET A 1 15.01 -12.92 8.53
C MET A 1 14.19 -11.82 9.19
N GLN A 2 14.53 -10.56 8.96
CA GLN A 2 13.70 -9.46 9.43
C GLN A 2 12.46 -9.45 8.53
N HIS A 3 11.28 -9.69 9.09
CA HIS A 3 10.03 -9.50 8.35
C HIS A 3 9.67 -8.03 8.46
N THR A 4 9.51 -7.35 7.32
CA THR A 4 8.93 -6.02 7.30
C THR A 4 7.52 -6.03 7.92
N PRO A 5 7.09 -4.92 8.53
CA PRO A 5 5.76 -4.83 9.12
C PRO A 5 4.67 -5.04 8.05
N LEU A 6 3.50 -5.49 8.47
CA LEU A 6 2.34 -5.62 7.58
C LEU A 6 1.83 -4.21 7.24
N ARG A 7 1.46 -3.98 5.98
CA ARG A 7 0.70 -2.78 5.58
C ARG A 7 -0.68 -2.83 6.21
N HIS A 8 -1.13 -1.70 6.74
CA HIS A 8 -2.45 -1.64 7.34
C HIS A 8 -3.47 -1.19 6.31
N LEU A 9 -3.98 -2.16 5.56
CA LEU A 9 -4.90 -1.95 4.45
C LEU A 9 -6.33 -2.32 4.83
N ALA A 10 -7.31 -1.59 4.29
CA ALA A 10 -8.73 -1.92 4.34
C ALA A 10 -9.35 -1.80 2.96
N LEU A 11 -10.29 -2.69 2.65
CA LEU A 11 -11.16 -2.60 1.49
C LEU A 11 -12.46 -1.92 1.93
N SER A 12 -12.87 -0.89 1.19
CA SER A 12 -14.15 -0.22 1.33
C SER A 12 -14.92 -0.36 0.02
N VAL A 13 -16.24 -0.53 0.12
CA VAL A 13 -17.16 -0.45 -1.01
C VAL A 13 -18.15 0.66 -0.69
N ASP A 14 -18.33 1.59 -1.62
CA ASP A 14 -19.25 2.72 -1.53
C ASP A 14 -20.28 2.66 -2.65
N GLU A 15 -21.42 3.30 -2.44
CA GLU A 15 -22.53 3.42 -3.39
C GLU A 15 -22.86 4.92 -3.56
N PRO A 16 -22.04 5.68 -4.31
CA PRO A 16 -22.23 7.13 -4.47
C PRO A 16 -23.58 7.48 -5.10
N GLU A 17 -24.08 6.62 -5.98
CA GLU A 17 -25.42 6.68 -6.57
C GLU A 17 -26.11 5.32 -6.45
N PRO A 18 -27.43 5.27 -6.22
CA PRO A 18 -28.14 4.01 -6.09
C PRO A 18 -27.90 3.05 -7.27
N GLY A 19 -27.37 1.87 -6.98
CA GLY A 19 -27.03 0.83 -7.95
C GLY A 19 -25.66 0.97 -8.61
N LEU A 20 -24.84 1.97 -8.25
CA LEU A 20 -23.48 2.13 -8.74
C LEU A 20 -22.49 1.92 -7.59
N TYR A 21 -21.75 0.82 -7.63
CA TYR A 21 -20.83 0.44 -6.57
C TYR A 21 -19.38 0.66 -7.01
N HIS A 22 -18.58 1.31 -6.15
CA HIS A 22 -17.14 1.46 -6.33
C HIS A 22 -16.42 0.86 -5.14
N TRP A 23 -15.21 0.32 -5.36
CA TRP A 23 -14.35 -0.11 -4.27
C TRP A 23 -13.09 0.76 -4.19
N MET A 24 -12.56 0.87 -2.98
CA MET A 24 -11.27 1.52 -2.70
C MET A 24 -10.49 0.68 -1.69
N ILE A 25 -9.20 0.53 -1.93
CA ILE A 25 -8.25 0.06 -0.92
C ILE A 25 -7.60 1.30 -0.31
N ILE A 26 -7.68 1.37 1.02
CA ILE A 26 -7.13 2.46 1.81
C ILE A 26 -6.04 1.94 2.75
N GLU A 27 -4.99 2.73 2.97
CA GLU A 27 -3.89 2.42 3.87
C GLU A 27 -3.80 3.42 5.02
N SER A 28 -3.44 2.94 6.21
CA SER A 28 -3.12 3.78 7.36
C SER A 28 -1.66 3.66 7.78
N GLU A 29 -0.97 4.81 7.84
CA GLU A 29 0.43 4.91 8.26
C GLU A 29 0.59 5.29 9.75
N ASP A 30 -0.37 6.02 10.35
CA ASP A 30 -0.33 6.43 11.78
C ASP A 30 -1.40 5.72 12.60
N ALA A 31 -1.09 4.50 13.05
CA ALA A 31 -1.86 3.77 14.07
C ALA A 31 -3.38 3.81 13.85
N MET A 32 -3.83 3.63 12.60
CA MET A 32 -5.25 3.56 12.21
C MET A 32 -6.02 4.90 12.23
N LYS A 33 -5.35 6.05 12.43
CA LYS A 33 -6.02 7.35 12.59
C LYS A 33 -6.32 8.06 11.27
N THR A 34 -5.43 7.92 10.30
CA THR A 34 -5.56 8.55 8.98
C THR A 34 -5.44 7.47 7.92
N TRP A 35 -6.31 7.56 6.93
CA TRP A 35 -6.43 6.60 5.84
C TRP A 35 -6.30 7.33 4.51
N PHE A 36 -5.51 6.78 3.60
CA PHE A 36 -5.27 7.30 2.26
C PHE A 36 -5.63 6.25 1.23
N VAL A 37 -6.23 6.66 0.11
CA VAL A 37 -6.52 5.75 -1.01
C VAL A 37 -5.21 5.35 -1.66
N VAL A 38 -4.98 4.04 -1.78
CA VAL A 38 -3.82 3.48 -2.48
C VAL A 38 -4.19 2.85 -3.81
N GLU A 39 -5.43 2.38 -3.95
CA GLU A 39 -5.98 1.79 -5.17
C GLU A 39 -7.50 1.94 -5.15
N ALA A 40 -8.14 2.06 -6.31
CA ALA A 40 -9.59 2.17 -6.43
C ALA A 40 -10.08 1.57 -7.75
N SER A 41 -11.37 1.23 -7.83
CA SER A 41 -11.95 0.79 -9.10
C SER A 41 -12.00 1.94 -10.12
N ASP A 42 -11.54 1.67 -11.34
CA ASP A 42 -11.66 2.62 -12.46
C ASP A 42 -13.12 2.80 -12.88
N ASP A 43 -13.88 1.71 -12.87
CA ASP A 43 -15.29 1.65 -13.28
C ASP A 43 -16.22 1.35 -12.08
N ALA A 44 -17.50 1.66 -12.28
CA ALA A 44 -18.58 1.29 -11.37
C ALA A 44 -19.05 -0.15 -11.65
N TYR A 45 -19.54 -0.81 -10.61
CA TYR A 45 -20.16 -2.12 -10.66
C TYR A 45 -21.68 -2.02 -10.44
N ASP A 46 -22.43 -2.94 -11.06
CA ASP A 46 -23.90 -3.00 -10.93
C ASP A 46 -24.33 -3.61 -9.59
N THR A 47 -23.43 -4.34 -8.91
CA THR A 47 -23.71 -4.96 -7.62
C THR A 47 -22.59 -4.78 -6.61
N TYR A 48 -22.97 -4.70 -5.34
CA TYR A 48 -22.03 -4.69 -4.21
C TYR A 48 -21.11 -5.93 -4.22
N SER A 49 -21.62 -7.11 -4.60
CA SER A 49 -20.84 -8.35 -4.58
C SER A 49 -19.72 -8.32 -5.61
N GLU A 50 -19.99 -7.83 -6.83
CA GLU A 50 -18.98 -7.71 -7.87
C GLU A 50 -17.88 -6.72 -7.47
N ALA A 51 -18.26 -5.55 -6.94
CA ALA A 51 -17.30 -4.59 -6.41
C ALA A 51 -16.43 -5.17 -5.27
N TRP A 52 -17.07 -5.89 -4.35
CA TRP A 52 -16.37 -6.53 -3.24
C TRP A 52 -15.40 -7.61 -3.71
N GLU A 53 -15.83 -8.48 -4.62
CA GLU A 53 -15.02 -9.59 -5.13
C GLU A 53 -13.80 -9.10 -5.90
N ASP A 54 -13.98 -8.08 -6.75
CA ASP A 54 -12.89 -7.46 -7.49
C ASP A 54 -11.89 -6.76 -6.55
N GLY A 55 -12.38 -5.93 -5.63
CA GLY A 55 -11.53 -5.26 -4.65
C GLY A 55 -10.80 -6.24 -3.72
N ALA A 56 -11.44 -7.34 -3.31
CA ALA A 56 -10.82 -8.37 -2.47
C ALA A 56 -9.76 -9.16 -3.24
N SER A 57 -9.99 -9.43 -4.53
CA SER A 57 -9.00 -10.04 -5.42
C SER A 57 -7.76 -9.14 -5.55
N THR A 58 -7.96 -7.85 -5.77
CA THR A 58 -6.88 -6.87 -5.87
C THR A 58 -6.09 -6.75 -4.57
N LEU A 59 -6.77 -6.64 -3.41
CA LEU A 59 -6.10 -6.60 -2.10
C LEU A 59 -5.29 -7.88 -1.84
N ARG A 60 -5.81 -9.04 -2.24
CA ARG A 60 -5.09 -10.32 -2.12
C ARG A 60 -3.83 -10.35 -2.98
N ALA A 61 -3.89 -9.78 -4.19
CA ALA A 61 -2.76 -9.72 -5.11
C ALA A 61 -1.64 -8.80 -4.63
N MET A 62 -1.91 -7.84 -3.74
CA MET A 62 -0.88 -7.00 -3.10
C MET A 62 0.00 -7.78 -2.10
N GLY A 63 -0.41 -8.99 -1.71
CA GLY A 63 0.34 -9.84 -0.78
C GLY A 63 1.04 -11.01 -1.45
N ASP A 64 1.82 -11.75 -0.67
CA ASP A 64 2.48 -12.99 -1.08
C ASP A 64 1.59 -14.25 -0.98
N GLY A 65 0.30 -14.06 -0.66
CA GLY A 65 -0.68 -15.13 -0.47
C GLY A 65 -0.60 -15.89 0.86
N GLN A 66 0.42 -15.67 1.70
CA GLN A 66 0.59 -16.39 2.97
C GLN A 66 0.68 -15.46 4.18
N TYR A 67 1.38 -14.35 4.05
CA TYR A 67 1.71 -13.42 5.13
C TYR A 67 1.19 -12.01 4.89
N GLY A 68 0.53 -11.79 3.75
CA GLY A 68 -0.17 -10.56 3.39
C GLY A 68 0.77 -9.45 2.88
N PRO A 69 0.22 -8.28 2.52
CA PRO A 69 0.99 -7.16 1.97
C PRO A 69 1.94 -6.59 3.01
N ARG A 70 3.24 -6.59 2.72
CA ARG A 70 4.30 -6.09 3.61
C ARG A 70 4.72 -4.69 3.20
N ALA A 71 5.13 -3.88 4.16
CA ALA A 71 5.78 -2.61 3.87
C ALA A 71 7.11 -2.91 3.17
N GLU A 72 7.53 -2.01 2.27
CA GLU A 72 8.89 -2.05 1.76
C GLU A 72 9.88 -1.93 2.91
N ALA A 73 11.03 -2.60 2.80
CA ALA A 73 12.09 -2.41 3.78
C ALA A 73 12.49 -0.93 3.68
N ALA A 74 12.39 -0.20 4.79
CA ALA A 74 12.98 1.13 4.87
C ALA A 74 14.41 1.00 4.37
N GLU A 75 14.76 1.69 3.28
CA GLU A 75 16.13 1.75 2.82
C GLU A 75 16.96 2.22 4.02
N ASP A 76 18.02 1.47 4.29
CA ASP A 76 18.81 1.61 5.50
C ASP A 76 19.38 3.03 5.58
N GLU A 77 18.71 3.92 6.32
CA GLU A 77 19.18 5.27 6.63
C GLU A 77 20.45 5.23 7.51
N SER A 78 20.94 4.03 7.85
CA SER A 78 22.26 3.78 8.47
C SER A 78 23.39 3.64 7.45
N ALA A 79 23.17 3.89 6.16
CA ALA A 79 24.27 4.04 5.22
C ALA A 79 25.19 5.17 5.70
N ASP A 80 26.41 4.81 6.10
CA ASP A 80 27.44 5.77 6.50
C ASP A 80 27.54 6.88 5.44
N PRO A 81 27.63 8.16 5.84
CA PRO A 81 27.80 9.24 4.88
C PRO A 81 29.02 8.92 4.01
N VAL A 82 28.82 8.91 2.69
CA VAL A 82 29.93 8.88 1.74
C VAL A 82 30.76 10.14 1.97
N LEU A 83 31.86 9.99 2.72
CA LEU A 83 32.90 11.00 2.77
C LEU A 83 33.48 11.07 1.36
N GLU A 84 33.10 12.09 0.59
CA GLU A 84 33.85 12.49 -0.59
C GLU A 84 35.30 12.67 -0.15
N THR A 85 36.17 11.75 -0.57
CA THR A 85 37.60 11.95 -0.46
C THR A 85 37.94 13.06 -1.42
N GLY A 86 38.01 14.29 -0.88
CA GLY A 86 38.51 15.45 -1.61
C GLY A 86 39.87 15.12 -2.25
N PRO A 87 40.19 15.75 -3.39
CA PRO A 87 41.37 15.41 -4.16
C PRO A 87 42.62 15.59 -3.29
N GLY A 88 43.51 14.60 -3.38
CA GLY A 88 44.78 14.60 -2.66
C GLY A 88 45.50 15.92 -2.80
N VAL A 89 45.89 16.50 -1.67
CA VAL A 89 46.87 17.58 -1.65
C VAL A 89 48.21 16.91 -1.96
N ASP A 90 48.61 16.96 -3.22
CA ASP A 90 49.99 16.69 -3.63
C ASP A 90 50.87 17.87 -3.17
N ASP A 91 51.84 17.52 -2.30
CA ASP A 91 53.08 18.18 -1.85
C ASP A 91 53.15 19.72 -1.67
#